data_AF-A0A183MQB4-F1
#
_entry.id   AF-A0A183MQB4-F1
#
_cell.length_a   1.000
_cell.length_b   1.000
_cell.length_c   1.000
_cell.angle_alpha   90.00
_cell.angle_beta   90.00
_cell.angle_gamma   90.00
#
_symmetry.space_group_name_H-M   'P 1'
#
loop_
_entity.id
_entity.type
_entity.pdbx_description
1 polymer ?
#
loop_
_entity_poly.entity_id
_entity_poly.type
_entity_poly.pdbx_seq_one_letter_code
_entity_poly.pdbx_strand_id
1 'polypeptide(L)'
;MNIIQCYAPTNDYNEDAKDRFYNWLQSIIEKCPTKDLTILMGDLNAKVGMDNTGYEDIMGRYGLEERNENGERFANLCAFNKLVIGDTIFPHKRIHKTTWTSPDHTTQNQIDYVCINKKFRRTVEDVRTKRGADIASDHHLLITKIKLKLKMH
;
A
#
# COMPACT_ATOMS: atom_id res chain seq x y z
N MET A 1 -14.82 -7.75 -8.69
CA MET A 1 -13.47 -7.58 -8.07
C MET A 1 -12.69 -6.62 -8.96
N ASN A 2 -12.03 -5.64 -8.36
CA ASN A 2 -11.23 -4.64 -9.05
C ASN A 2 -9.80 -4.70 -8.52
N ILE A 3 -8.82 -4.60 -9.43
CA ILE A 3 -7.41 -4.49 -9.09
C ILE A 3 -6.90 -3.22 -9.76
N ILE A 4 -6.38 -2.31 -8.97
CA ILE A 4 -5.76 -1.05 -9.42
C ILE A 4 -4.28 -1.18 -9.09
N GLN A 5 -3.44 -1.14 -10.12
CA GLN A 5 -1.99 -1.10 -9.96
C GLN A 5 -1.48 0.27 -10.39
N CYS A 6 -0.66 0.92 -9.57
CA CYS A 6 -0.10 2.23 -9.88
C CYS A 6 1.40 2.31 -9.58
N TYR A 7 2.02 3.32 -10.20
CA TYR A 7 3.37 3.77 -9.92
C TYR A 7 3.28 5.28 -9.66
N ALA A 8 3.45 5.69 -8.40
CA ALA A 8 3.29 7.09 -8.01
C ALA A 8 4.57 7.90 -8.26
N PRO A 9 4.47 9.22 -8.46
CA PRO A 9 5.63 10.10 -8.51
C PRO A 9 6.47 10.01 -7.23
N THR A 10 7.79 10.13 -7.35
CA THR A 10 8.68 10.19 -6.19
C THR A 10 8.45 11.47 -5.38
N ASN A 11 8.94 11.51 -4.14
CA ASN A 11 8.72 12.65 -3.25
C ASN A 11 9.31 13.97 -3.80
N ASP A 12 10.35 13.85 -4.65
CA ASP A 12 11.08 14.97 -5.26
C ASP A 12 10.36 15.59 -6.48
N TYR A 13 9.27 14.98 -6.96
CA TYR A 13 8.43 15.61 -7.98
C TYR A 13 7.71 16.83 -7.40
N ASN A 14 7.39 17.78 -8.28
CA ASN A 14 6.61 18.96 -7.90
C ASN A 14 5.20 18.59 -7.39
N GLU A 15 4.65 19.43 -6.52
CA GLU A 15 3.33 19.23 -5.89
C GLU A 15 2.22 19.06 -6.93
N ASP A 16 2.20 19.84 -8.01
CA ASP A 16 1.17 19.74 -9.04
C ASP A 16 1.13 18.36 -9.72
N ALA A 17 2.29 17.75 -9.93
CA ALA A 17 2.38 16.39 -10.49
C ALA A 17 1.84 15.36 -9.50
N LYS A 18 2.18 15.50 -8.21
CA LYS A 18 1.66 14.64 -7.14
C LYS A 18 0.13 14.78 -7.02
N ASP A 19 -0.39 16.01 -7.03
CA ASP A 19 -1.82 16.29 -6.95
C ASP A 19 -2.59 15.73 -8.14
N ARG A 20 -2.08 15.92 -9.37
CA ARG A 20 -2.69 15.33 -10.57
C ARG A 20 -2.75 13.80 -10.47
N PHE A 21 -1.70 13.16 -9.98
CA PHE A 21 -1.69 11.71 -9.79
C PHE A 21 -2.74 11.25 -8.78
N TYR A 22 -2.78 11.86 -7.58
CA TYR A 22 -3.72 11.46 -6.54
C TYR A 22 -5.18 11.76 -6.91
N ASN A 23 -5.46 12.88 -7.59
CA ASN A 23 -6.79 13.20 -8.11
C ASN A 23 -7.23 12.21 -9.20
N TRP A 24 -6.31 11.84 -10.10
CA TRP A 24 -6.59 10.81 -11.09
C TRP A 24 -6.87 9.46 -10.42
N LEU A 25 -6.03 9.03 -9.47
CA LEU A 25 -6.22 7.78 -8.73
C LEU A 25 -7.54 7.76 -7.96
N GLN A 26 -7.91 8.87 -7.31
CA GLN A 26 -9.20 9.06 -6.66
C GLN A 26 -10.36 8.78 -7.64
N SER A 27 -10.31 9.37 -8.84
CA SER A 27 -11.36 9.18 -9.86
C SER A 27 -11.49 7.74 -10.35
N ILE A 28 -10.41 6.95 -10.29
CA ILE A 28 -10.43 5.52 -10.63
C ILE A 28 -11.05 4.71 -9.49
N ILE A 29 -10.70 5.02 -8.24
CA ILE A 29 -11.26 4.36 -7.06
C ILE A 29 -12.77 4.59 -6.98
N GLU A 30 -13.25 5.80 -7.29
CA GLU A 30 -14.68 6.15 -7.29
C GLU A 30 -15.51 5.37 -8.30
N LYS A 31 -14.89 4.93 -9.41
CA LYS A 31 -15.55 4.09 -10.41
C LYS A 31 -15.73 2.64 -9.94
N CYS A 32 -15.01 2.22 -8.91
CA CYS A 32 -15.10 0.85 -8.39
C CYS A 32 -16.36 0.68 -7.51
N PRO A 33 -17.24 -0.29 -7.79
CA PRO A 33 -18.40 -0.53 -6.95
C PRO A 33 -18.00 -0.85 -5.50
N THR A 34 -18.52 -0.11 -4.53
CA THR A 34 -18.20 -0.28 -3.10
C THR A 34 -18.56 -1.66 -2.55
N LYS A 35 -19.49 -2.36 -3.21
CA LYS A 35 -19.92 -3.72 -2.87
C LYS A 35 -18.90 -4.79 -3.24
N ASP A 36 -18.06 -4.51 -4.23
CA ASP A 36 -17.04 -5.40 -4.77
C ASP A 36 -15.74 -5.32 -3.97
N LEU A 37 -14.93 -6.38 -4.03
CA LEU A 37 -13.55 -6.34 -3.56
C LEU A 37 -12.74 -5.41 -4.45
N THR A 38 -12.06 -4.43 -3.84
CA THR A 38 -11.09 -3.56 -4.52
C THR A 38 -9.74 -3.70 -3.86
N ILE A 39 -8.72 -3.98 -4.68
CA ILE A 39 -7.32 -4.02 -4.29
C ILE A 39 -6.61 -2.87 -5.00
N LEU A 40 -5.95 -2.01 -4.24
CA LEU A 40 -5.02 -1.00 -4.74
C LEU A 40 -3.61 -1.46 -4.41
N MET A 41 -2.71 -1.52 -5.38
CA MET A 41 -1.35 -1.99 -5.17
C MET A 41 -0.33 -1.31 -6.07
N GLY A 42 0.96 -1.52 -5.77
CA GLY A 42 2.08 -1.06 -6.58
C GLY A 42 3.05 -0.22 -5.77
N ASP A 43 3.94 0.48 -6.47
CA ASP A 43 4.89 1.41 -5.87
C ASP A 43 4.24 2.78 -5.72
N LEU A 44 4.01 3.19 -4.48
CA LEU A 44 3.37 4.45 -4.15
C LEU A 44 4.39 5.53 -3.80
N ASN A 45 5.69 5.21 -3.80
CA ASN A 45 6.76 6.14 -3.42
C ASN A 45 6.47 6.88 -2.10
N ALA A 46 5.79 6.19 -1.18
CA ALA A 46 5.19 6.74 0.02
C ALA A 46 5.73 5.99 1.24
N LYS A 47 6.11 6.70 2.30
CA LYS A 47 6.41 6.10 3.61
C LYS A 47 5.25 6.44 4.53
N VAL A 48 4.43 5.46 4.89
CA VAL A 48 3.25 5.71 5.75
C VAL A 48 3.57 5.73 7.24
N GLY A 49 4.68 5.10 7.63
CA GLY A 49 5.21 5.08 8.98
C GLY A 49 4.51 4.11 9.94
N MET A 50 4.96 4.12 11.20
CA MET A 50 4.37 3.33 12.30
C MET A 50 3.27 4.08 13.06
N ASP A 51 3.33 5.40 13.10
CA ASP A 51 2.33 6.22 13.78
C ASP A 51 1.01 6.14 13.00
N ASN A 52 -0.04 5.64 13.64
CA ASN A 52 -1.36 5.50 13.05
C ASN A 52 -2.41 6.42 13.67
N THR A 53 -1.98 7.44 14.42
CA THR A 53 -2.88 8.42 15.05
C THR A 53 -3.74 9.09 13.98
N GLY A 54 -5.07 9.01 14.12
CA GLY A 54 -6.05 9.52 13.15
C GLY A 54 -6.32 8.61 11.95
N TYR A 55 -5.58 7.51 11.82
CA TYR A 55 -5.67 6.52 10.72
C TYR A 55 -5.92 5.10 11.23
N GLU A 56 -6.30 4.92 12.50
CA GLU A 56 -6.38 3.62 13.17
C GLU A 56 -7.36 2.64 12.49
N ASP A 57 -8.32 3.21 11.76
CA ASP A 57 -9.35 2.48 11.04
C ASP A 57 -8.85 1.79 9.77
N ILE A 58 -7.76 2.30 9.19
CA ILE A 58 -7.19 1.87 7.91
C ILE A 58 -5.73 1.43 8.02
N MET A 59 -5.02 1.82 9.07
CA MET A 59 -3.61 1.56 9.25
C MET A 59 -3.32 0.85 10.58
N GLY A 60 -2.48 -0.17 10.52
CA GLY A 60 -1.91 -0.77 11.72
C GLY A 60 -0.65 -0.03 12.17
N ARG A 61 0.05 -0.60 13.15
CA ARG A 61 1.25 0.02 13.78
C ARG A 61 2.55 -0.64 13.35
N TYR A 62 2.50 -1.51 12.34
CA TYR A 62 3.63 -2.32 11.92
C TYR A 62 4.27 -1.85 10.63
N GLY A 63 3.97 -0.63 10.15
CA GLY A 63 4.71 0.01 9.06
C GLY A 63 6.19 0.22 9.41
N LEU A 64 6.95 0.78 8.48
CA LEU A 64 8.35 1.15 8.70
C LEU A 64 8.54 2.67 8.72
N GLU A 65 9.46 3.11 9.57
CA GLU A 65 10.00 4.47 9.59
C GLU A 65 8.97 5.55 9.92
N GLU A 66 9.32 6.81 9.62
CA GLU A 66 8.47 7.98 9.80
C GLU A 66 7.71 8.27 8.49
N ARG A 67 6.53 8.88 8.64
CA ARG A 67 5.70 9.25 7.51
C ARG A 67 6.31 10.41 6.72
N ASN A 68 6.37 10.30 5.40
CA ASN A 68 6.76 11.41 4.52
C ASN A 68 5.52 12.08 3.89
N GLU A 69 5.73 13.14 3.11
CA GLU A 69 4.65 13.89 2.45
C GLU A 69 3.80 13.01 1.52
N ASN A 70 4.44 12.18 0.69
CA ASN A 70 3.73 11.18 -0.11
C ASN A 70 2.95 10.18 0.75
N GLY A 71 3.50 9.79 1.90
CA GLY A 71 2.86 8.97 2.92
C GLY A 71 1.58 9.59 3.46
N GLU A 72 1.60 10.88 3.75
CA GLU A 72 0.43 11.62 4.22
C GLU A 72 -0.65 11.70 3.14
N ARG A 73 -0.28 12.01 1.89
CA ARG A 73 -1.22 12.01 0.75
C ARG A 73 -1.87 10.64 0.53
N PHE A 74 -1.06 9.59 0.57
CA PHE A 74 -1.53 8.22 0.42
C PHE A 74 -2.41 7.75 1.58
N ALA A 75 -2.03 8.06 2.82
CA ALA A 75 -2.84 7.73 4.00
C ALA A 75 -4.20 8.45 3.96
N ASN A 76 -4.22 9.72 3.57
CA ASN A 76 -5.46 10.50 3.38
C ASN A 76 -6.35 9.90 2.30
N LEU A 77 -5.80 9.54 1.14
CA LEU A 77 -6.54 8.83 0.08
C LEU A 77 -7.16 7.53 0.61
N CYS A 78 -6.37 6.73 1.35
CA CYS A 78 -6.83 5.47 1.92
C CYS A 78 -7.93 5.69 2.98
N ALA A 79 -7.78 6.67 3.86
CA ALA A 79 -8.77 7.03 4.86
C ALA A 79 -10.10 7.45 4.23
N PHE A 80 -10.04 8.35 3.24
CA PHE A 80 -11.21 8.85 2.51
C PHE A 80 -12.00 7.71 1.85
N ASN A 81 -11.30 6.79 1.18
CA ASN A 81 -11.91 5.68 0.45
C ASN A 81 -12.11 4.41 1.29
N LYS A 82 -11.81 4.45 2.59
CA LYS A 82 -11.88 3.28 3.49
C LYS A 82 -11.06 2.10 2.96
N LEU A 83 -9.84 2.35 2.50
CA LEU A 83 -8.88 1.34 2.07
C LEU A 83 -7.90 1.05 3.21
N VAL A 84 -7.84 -0.20 3.66
CA VAL A 84 -6.91 -0.66 4.70
C VAL A 84 -5.55 -0.95 4.08
N ILE A 85 -4.49 -0.37 4.64
CA ILE A 85 -3.10 -0.51 4.20
C ILE A 85 -2.52 -1.80 4.79
N GLY A 86 -2.58 -2.89 4.03
CA GLY A 86 -2.33 -4.25 4.51
C GLY A 86 -0.94 -4.46 5.10
N ASP A 87 0.07 -3.82 4.51
CA ASP A 87 1.47 -3.87 4.92
C ASP A 87 1.75 -3.40 6.35
N THR A 88 0.83 -2.62 6.92
CA THR A 88 0.95 -2.07 8.28
C THR A 88 0.23 -2.91 9.34
N ILE A 89 -0.53 -3.92 8.92
CA ILE A 89 -1.44 -4.69 9.79
C ILE A 89 -0.75 -5.84 10.51
N PHE A 90 0.23 -6.49 9.87
CA PHE A 90 0.81 -7.73 10.37
C PHE A 90 2.18 -7.50 11.04
N PRO A 91 2.43 -8.11 12.22
CA PRO A 91 3.67 -7.94 12.99
C PRO A 91 4.84 -8.73 12.38
N HIS A 92 5.34 -8.28 11.23
CA HIS A 92 6.48 -8.92 10.55
C HIS A 92 7.83 -8.37 11.00
N LYS A 93 8.89 -9.17 10.81
CA LYS A 93 10.28 -8.67 10.90
C LYS A 93 10.54 -7.66 9.78
N ARG A 94 11.42 -6.67 10.00
CA ARG A 94 11.79 -5.63 8.99
C ARG A 94 12.10 -6.23 7.61
N ILE A 95 12.79 -7.37 7.59
CA ILE A 95 13.16 -8.10 6.38
C ILE A 95 11.97 -8.51 5.50
N HIS A 96 10.76 -8.61 6.05
CA HIS A 96 9.52 -8.97 5.37
C HIS A 96 8.58 -7.78 5.16
N LYS A 97 9.05 -6.56 5.43
CA LYS A 97 8.32 -5.29 5.28
C LYS A 97 9.01 -4.34 4.31
N THR A 98 10.34 -4.38 4.26
CA THR A 98 11.13 -3.62 3.28
C THR A 98 10.75 -4.09 1.89
N THR A 99 10.33 -3.16 1.04
CA THR A 99 9.94 -3.42 -0.36
C THR A 99 10.93 -2.83 -1.35
N TRP A 100 11.78 -1.89 -0.94
CA TRP A 100 12.84 -1.32 -1.76
C TRP A 100 14.16 -1.23 -1.00
N THR A 101 15.27 -1.47 -1.68
CA THR A 101 16.63 -1.30 -1.15
C THR A 101 17.44 -0.48 -2.14
N SER A 102 18.10 0.58 -1.68
CA SER A 102 18.94 1.41 -2.56
C SER A 102 20.04 0.59 -3.24
N PRO A 103 20.52 1.03 -4.43
CA PRO A 103 21.58 0.32 -5.15
C PRO A 103 22.90 0.16 -4.37
N ASP A 104 23.19 1.06 -3.43
CA ASP A 104 24.34 0.99 -2.52
C ASP A 104 24.10 0.10 -1.28
N HIS A 105 22.91 -0.50 -1.18
CA HIS A 105 22.44 -1.35 -0.08
C HIS A 105 22.38 -0.70 1.31
N THR A 106 22.47 0.62 1.40
CA THR A 106 22.48 1.34 2.68
C THR A 106 21.08 1.70 3.17
N THR A 107 20.15 1.97 2.25
CA THR A 107 18.81 2.48 2.55
C THR A 107 17.76 1.43 2.22
N GLN A 108 16.77 1.26 3.10
CA GLN A 108 15.72 0.27 2.97
C GLN A 108 14.37 0.87 3.32
N ASN A 109 13.47 0.95 2.34
CA ASN A 109 12.18 1.61 2.49
C ASN A 109 11.02 0.61 2.31
N GLN A 110 9.87 1.00 2.84
CA GLN A 110 8.57 0.43 2.50
C GLN A 110 7.85 1.46 1.63
N ILE A 111 7.77 1.22 0.33
CA ILE A 111 7.16 2.13 -0.67
C ILE A 111 6.17 1.44 -1.60
N ASP A 112 6.31 0.12 -1.78
CA ASP A 112 5.26 -0.71 -2.34
C ASP A 112 4.21 -1.10 -1.29
N TYR A 113 2.94 -1.08 -1.68
CA TYR A 113 1.83 -1.43 -0.78
C TYR A 113 0.77 -2.28 -1.46
N VAL A 114 0.01 -3.00 -0.63
CA VAL A 114 -1.29 -3.59 -0.97
C VAL A 114 -2.35 -3.06 -0.02
N CYS A 115 -3.33 -2.37 -0.58
CA CYS A 115 -4.50 -1.86 0.11
C CYS A 115 -5.76 -2.62 -0.29
N ILE A 116 -6.66 -2.85 0.66
CA ILE A 116 -7.95 -3.52 0.45
C ILE A 116 -9.09 -2.69 1.02
N ASN A 117 -10.23 -2.63 0.35
CA ASN A 117 -11.39 -1.96 0.93
C ASN A 117 -11.81 -2.58 2.28
N LYS A 118 -12.11 -1.72 3.26
CA LYS A 118 -12.32 -2.07 4.68
C LYS A 118 -13.36 -3.17 4.89
N LYS A 119 -14.38 -3.22 4.04
CA LYS A 119 -15.41 -4.28 4.03
C LYS A 119 -14.81 -5.68 3.92
N PHE A 120 -13.76 -5.84 3.12
CA PHE A 120 -13.09 -7.12 2.88
C PHE A 120 -11.81 -7.28 3.69
N ARG A 121 -11.45 -6.37 4.60
CA ARG A 121 -10.19 -6.45 5.37
C ARG A 121 -9.96 -7.80 6.07
N ARG A 122 -11.04 -8.46 6.51
CA ARG A 122 -10.98 -9.77 7.20
C ARG A 122 -10.67 -10.94 6.25
N THR A 123 -10.67 -10.72 4.94
CA THR A 123 -10.27 -11.74 3.96
C THR A 123 -8.75 -11.77 3.78
N VAL A 124 -8.02 -10.73 4.19
CA VAL A 124 -6.57 -10.70 4.12
C VAL A 124 -6.00 -11.53 5.26
N GLU A 125 -5.26 -12.58 4.91
CA GLU A 125 -4.58 -13.46 5.86
C GLU A 125 -3.15 -13.00 6.13
N ASP A 126 -2.49 -12.39 5.14
CA ASP A 126 -1.11 -11.90 5.26
C ASP A 126 -0.78 -10.86 4.16
N VAL A 127 0.14 -9.94 4.47
CA VAL A 127 0.82 -9.06 3.51
C VAL A 127 2.28 -8.96 3.92
N ARG A 128 3.20 -9.36 3.01
CA ARG A 128 4.64 -9.39 3.31
C ARG A 128 5.51 -9.44 2.06
N THR A 129 6.74 -8.96 2.21
CA THR A 129 7.80 -9.12 1.23
C THR A 129 8.37 -10.55 1.20
N LYS A 130 8.56 -11.09 0.01
CA LYS A 130 9.25 -12.36 -0.27
C LYS A 130 10.69 -12.12 -0.74
N ARG A 131 11.61 -11.99 0.23
CA ARG A 131 13.06 -11.78 0.01
C ARG A 131 13.77 -12.88 -0.79
N GLY A 132 13.24 -14.10 -0.81
CA GLY A 132 13.85 -15.22 -1.52
C GLY A 132 13.50 -15.28 -3.01
N ALA A 133 12.67 -14.35 -3.51
CA ALA A 133 12.40 -14.23 -4.93
C ALA A 133 13.43 -13.28 -5.54
N ASP A 134 14.28 -13.80 -6.42
CA ASP A 134 15.17 -12.97 -7.22
C ASP A 134 14.39 -12.43 -8.43
N ILE A 135 14.30 -11.11 -8.53
CA ILE A 135 13.58 -10.40 -9.59
C ILE A 135 14.47 -9.39 -10.34
N ALA A 136 15.79 -9.40 -10.11
CA ALA A 136 16.75 -8.48 -10.72
C ALA A 136 16.32 -6.99 -10.63
N SER A 137 15.77 -6.58 -9.49
CA SER A 137 15.35 -5.21 -9.17
C SER A 137 15.84 -4.82 -7.78
N ASP A 138 15.95 -3.52 -7.55
CA ASP A 138 16.10 -2.88 -6.25
C ASP A 138 14.83 -3.01 -5.37
N HIS A 139 13.69 -3.35 -5.98
CA HIS A 139 12.48 -3.76 -5.28
C HIS A 139 12.48 -5.25 -4.93
N HIS A 140 11.74 -5.58 -3.88
CA HIS A 140 11.46 -6.95 -3.46
C HIS A 140 9.99 -7.27 -3.71
N LEU A 141 9.70 -8.52 -4.10
CA LEU A 141 8.34 -8.97 -4.37
C LEU A 141 7.44 -8.85 -3.13
N LEU A 142 6.42 -8.00 -3.19
CA LEU A 142 5.36 -7.89 -2.19
C LEU A 142 4.23 -8.89 -2.49
N ILE A 143 3.80 -9.64 -1.48
CA ILE A 143 2.76 -10.67 -1.61
C ILE A 143 1.64 -10.41 -0.60
N THR A 144 0.40 -10.49 -1.09
CA THR A 144 -0.79 -10.59 -0.24
C THR A 144 -1.41 -11.98 -0.34
N LYS A 145 -1.87 -12.52 0.78
CA LYS A 145 -2.66 -13.75 0.85
C LYS A 145 -4.09 -13.40 1.21
N ILE A 146 -5.03 -13.76 0.35
CA ILE A 146 -6.44 -13.41 0.52
C ILE A 146 -7.31 -14.67 0.44
N LYS A 147 -8.19 -14.86 1.42
CA LYS A 147 -9.19 -15.93 1.46
C LYS A 147 -10.57 -15.41 1.09
N LEU A 148 -10.99 -15.68 -0.14
CA LEU A 148 -12.30 -15.29 -0.64
C LEU A 148 -13.30 -16.44 -0.53
N LYS A 149 -14.51 -16.13 -0.06
CA LYS A 149 -15.68 -17.00 -0.20
C LYS A 149 -16.54 -16.45 -1.32
N LEU A 150 -16.36 -16.99 -2.52
CA LEU A 150 -17.19 -16.65 -3.66
C LEU A 150 -18.48 -17.47 -3.57
N LYS A 151 -19.64 -16.82 -3.69
CA LYS A 151 -20.87 -17.54 -4.01
C LYS A 151 -20.78 -17.87 -5.49
N MET A 152 -20.87 -19.16 -5.83
CA MET A 152 -21.16 -19.55 -7.20
C MET A 152 -22.59 -19.11 -7.51
N HIS A 153 -22.77 -18.44 -8.63
CA HIS A 153 -24.07 -18.12 -9.22
C HIS A 153 -24.37 -19.12 -10.33
#